data_AF-A0AAW7Q406-F1
#
_entry.id   AF-A0AAW7Q406-F1
#
_cell.length_a   1.000
_cell.length_b   1.000
_cell.length_c   1.000
_cell.angle_alpha   90.00
_cell.angle_beta   90.00
_cell.angle_gamma   90.00
#
_symmetry.space_group_name_H-M   'P 1'
#
loop_
_entity.id
_entity.type
_entity.pdbx_description
1 polymer ?
#
loop_
_entity_poly.entity_id
_entity_poly.type
_entity_poly.pdbx_seq_one_letter_code
_entity_poly.pdbx_strand_id
1 'polypeptide(L)'
;MGLFSSREYAGTLVWEELDNVGDGRPQYVARAKVFGGWLISSIANASIGGSGIAFIPDPNHEWLPTKKTDDEEKRMKLEEEWNKRHKKS
;
A
#
# COMPACT_ATOMS: atom_id res chain seq x y z
N MET A 1 32.57 7.28 -8.54
CA MET A 1 32.20 7.37 -7.11
C MET A 1 31.25 8.55 -6.96
N GLY A 2 29.95 8.47 -6.68
CA GLY A 2 29.07 7.36 -6.35
C GLY A 2 27.69 7.57 -7.00
N LEU A 3 26.95 6.48 -7.23
CA LEU A 3 25.80 6.11 -6.40
C LEU A 3 24.60 7.07 -6.50
N PHE A 4 24.15 7.38 -7.73
CA PHE A 4 22.73 7.59 -7.93
C PHE A 4 22.11 6.20 -8.02
N SER A 5 21.71 5.69 -6.85
CA SER A 5 20.92 4.47 -6.74
C SER A 5 19.74 4.54 -7.70
N SER A 6 19.42 3.39 -8.27
CA SER A 6 18.22 3.11 -9.04
C SER A 6 17.01 3.97 -8.64
N ARG A 7 16.29 4.47 -9.64
CA ARG A 7 14.99 5.14 -9.50
C ARG A 7 13.98 4.17 -8.88
N GLU A 8 14.04 3.94 -7.58
CA GLU A 8 12.90 3.46 -6.83
C GLU A 8 11.95 4.65 -6.71
N TYR A 9 10.78 4.51 -7.32
CA TYR A 9 9.76 5.55 -7.44
C TYR A 9 9.32 6.06 -6.05
N ALA A 10 10.01 7.08 -5.55
CA ALA A 10 9.57 7.88 -4.42
C ALA A 10 8.23 8.55 -4.82
N GLY A 11 7.11 7.95 -4.40
CA GLY A 11 5.76 8.40 -4.73
C GLY A 11 4.82 7.34 -5.31
N THR A 12 5.24 6.08 -5.46
CA THR A 12 4.31 5.00 -5.87
C THR A 12 3.26 4.76 -4.79
N LEU A 13 2.00 4.96 -5.16
CA LEU A 13 0.85 4.55 -4.34
C LEU A 13 0.59 3.05 -4.53
N VAL A 14 0.55 2.33 -3.42
CA VAL A 14 0.08 0.93 -3.41
C VAL A 14 -1.40 0.97 -3.07
N TRP A 15 -2.23 0.59 -4.03
CA TRP A 15 -3.68 0.55 -3.88
C TRP A 15 -4.13 -0.84 -3.45
N GLU A 16 -4.94 -0.88 -2.40
CA GLU A 16 -5.65 -2.05 -1.88
C GLU A 16 -7.11 -1.94 -2.28
N GLU A 17 -7.64 -2.96 -2.96
CA GLU A 17 -9.07 -3.02 -3.28
C GLU A 17 -9.90 -3.21 -2.00
N LEU A 18 -11.05 -2.55 -1.96
CA LEU A 18 -12.00 -2.65 -0.85
C LEU A 18 -13.27 -3.35 -1.32
N ASP A 19 -13.70 -4.34 -0.55
CA ASP A 19 -15.02 -4.93 -0.72
C ASP A 19 -16.09 -3.90 -0.37
N ASN A 20 -16.94 -3.58 -1.35
CA ASN A 20 -18.16 -2.81 -1.09
C ASN A 20 -19.34 -3.76 -1.01
N VAL A 21 -20.29 -3.48 -0.13
CA VAL A 21 -21.54 -4.22 0.01
C VAL A 21 -22.74 -3.28 -0.12
N GLY A 22 -23.87 -3.78 -0.62
CA GLY A 22 -25.13 -3.04 -0.75
C GLY A 22 -25.49 -2.62 -2.19
N ASP A 23 -26.77 -2.25 -2.38
CA ASP A 23 -27.31 -1.79 -3.65
C ASP A 23 -26.85 -0.37 -3.99
N GLY A 24 -26.53 -0.13 -5.26
CA GLY A 24 -26.01 1.16 -5.73
C GLY A 24 -24.54 1.44 -5.37
N ARG A 25 -23.81 0.43 -4.90
CA ARG A 25 -22.38 0.54 -4.59
C ARG A 25 -21.54 0.88 -5.83
N PRO A 26 -20.42 1.61 -5.69
CA PRO A 26 -19.48 1.81 -6.77
C PRO A 26 -18.94 0.47 -7.28
N GLN A 27 -18.74 0.38 -8.59
CA GLN A 27 -18.18 -0.80 -9.24
C GLN A 27 -16.76 -1.13 -8.76
N TYR A 28 -15.97 -0.11 -8.41
CA TYR A 28 -14.62 -0.28 -7.89
C TYR A 28 -14.36 0.72 -6.77
N VAL A 29 -13.80 0.25 -5.66
CA VAL A 29 -13.23 1.12 -4.62
C VAL A 29 -11.88 0.57 -4.21
N ALA A 30 -10.90 1.45 -4.11
CA ALA A 30 -9.59 1.12 -3.58
C ALA A 30 -9.09 2.21 -2.65
N ARG A 31 -8.17 1.84 -1.76
CA ARG A 31 -7.47 2.75 -0.87
C ARG A 31 -5.97 2.66 -1.02
N ALA A 32 -5.27 3.77 -0.86
CA ALA A 32 -3.80 3.78 -0.76
C ALA A 32 -3.38 4.47 0.53
N LYS A 33 -2.46 3.84 1.27
CA LYS A 33 -1.90 4.43 2.48
C LYS A 33 -0.93 5.53 2.08
N VAL A 34 -1.13 6.73 2.60
CA VAL A 34 -0.26 7.89 2.38
C VAL A 34 0.21 8.45 3.71
N PHE A 35 1.15 9.39 3.67
CA PHE A 35 1.55 10.09 4.87
C PHE A 35 0.35 10.85 5.47
N GLY A 36 0.04 10.55 6.73
CA GLY A 36 -1.03 11.23 7.46
C GLY A 36 -2.45 10.82 7.09
N GLY A 37 -2.66 9.71 6.36
CA GLY A 37 -4.02 9.26 6.06
C GLY A 37 -4.14 8.20 4.97
N TRP A 38 -5.36 8.09 4.43
CA TRP A 38 -5.69 7.29 3.25
C TRP A 38 -6.16 8.17 2.11
N LEU A 39 -5.80 7.77 0.89
CA LEU A 39 -6.54 8.16 -0.31
C LEU A 39 -7.54 7.06 -0.63
N ILE A 40 -8.81 7.40 -0.83
CA ILE A 40 -9.86 6.49 -1.27
C ILE A 40 -10.27 6.91 -2.68
N SER A 41 -10.23 5.97 -3.62
CA SER A 41 -10.71 6.14 -4.98
C SER A 41 -11.95 5.29 -5.19
N SER A 42 -12.99 5.85 -5.78
CA SER A 42 -14.21 5.12 -6.16
C SER A 42 -14.56 5.37 -7.63
N ILE A 43 -15.05 4.33 -8.29
CA ILE A 43 -15.56 4.39 -9.65
C ILE A 43 -16.97 3.82 -9.62
N ALA A 44 -17.96 4.66 -9.90
CA ALA A 44 -19.38 4.29 -9.87
C ALA A 44 -19.70 3.25 -10.95
N ASN A 45 -19.28 3.51 -12.18
CA ASN A 45 -19.42 2.59 -13.31
C ASN A 45 -18.41 2.99 -14.40
N ALA A 46 -17.59 2.05 -14.87
CA ALA A 46 -16.58 2.29 -15.90
C ALA A 46 -17.18 2.74 -17.26
N SER A 47 -18.44 2.38 -17.51
CA SER A 47 -19.16 2.63 -18.76
C SER A 47 -20.00 3.92 -18.73
N ILE A 48 -20.52 4.31 -17.57
CA ILE A 48 -21.41 5.49 -17.41
C ILE A 48 -20.60 6.72 -16.97
N GLY A 49 -19.40 6.50 -16.43
CA GLY A 49 -18.56 7.56 -15.87
C GLY A 49 -19.00 7.95 -14.47
N GLY A 50 -18.04 8.52 -13.72
CA GLY A 50 -18.19 8.85 -12.31
C GLY A 50 -17.05 8.23 -11.53
N SER A 51 -15.99 9.01 -11.34
CA SER A 51 -14.90 8.69 -10.43
C SER A 51 -14.75 9.78 -9.38
N GLY A 52 -14.43 9.38 -8.16
CA GLY A 52 -14.18 10.27 -7.04
C GLY A 52 -12.91 9.86 -6.32
N ILE A 53 -12.17 10.84 -5.81
CA ILE A 53 -11.09 10.62 -4.87
C ILE A 53 -11.34 11.44 -3.62
N ALA A 54 -11.16 10.82 -2.45
CA ALA A 54 -11.31 11.46 -1.15
C ALA A 54 -10.08 11.19 -0.30
N PHE A 55 -9.59 12.22 0.40
CA PHE A 55 -8.55 12.07 1.41
C PHE A 55 -9.21 11.92 2.78
N ILE A 56 -8.82 10.86 3.50
CA ILE A 56 -9.24 10.61 4.87
C ILE A 56 -8.02 10.80 5.77
N PRO A 57 -7.97 11.87 6.58
CA PRO A 57 -6.86 12.09 7.48
C PRO A 57 -6.82 10.99 8.56
N ASP A 58 -5.62 10.61 8.96
CA ASP A 58 -5.42 9.82 10.16
C ASP A 58 -5.73 10.69 11.38
N PRO A 59 -6.72 10.35 12.22
CA PRO A 59 -7.06 11.16 13.40
C PRO A 59 -5.91 11.33 14.39
N ASN A 60 -5.01 10.35 14.47
CA ASN A 60 -3.93 10.32 15.46
C ASN A 60 -2.55 10.63 14.86
N HIS A 61 -2.45 10.81 13.54
CA HIS A 61 -1.20 11.06 12.81
C HIS A 61 -0.11 9.97 13.02
N GLU A 62 -0.52 8.75 13.38
CA GLU A 62 0.35 7.60 13.65
C GLU A 62 0.70 6.79 12.38
N TRP A 63 -0.04 7.00 11.29
CA TRP A 63 0.12 6.27 10.05
C TRP A 63 1.29 6.79 9.23
N LEU A 64 2.42 6.12 9.41
CA LEU A 64 3.53 6.18 8.47
C LEU A 64 3.26 5.21 7.30
N PRO A 65 3.52 5.62 6.05
CA PRO A 65 3.48 4.71 4.92
C PRO A 65 4.54 3.62 5.12
N THR A 66 4.17 2.36 4.85
CA THR A 66 5.13 1.25 4.83
C THR A 66 6.13 1.49 3.71
N LYS A 67 7.42 1.60 4.04
CA LYS A 67 8.45 1.56 3.01
C LYS A 67 8.56 0.12 2.55
N LYS A 68 8.54 -0.13 1.23
CA LYS A 68 8.73 -1.49 0.68
C LYS A 68 9.99 -2.17 1.21
N THR A 69 11.02 -1.37 1.50
CA THR A 69 12.26 -1.81 2.15
C THR A 69 12.04 -2.49 3.50
N ASP A 70 11.07 -2.04 4.29
CA ASP A 70 10.86 -2.56 5.65
C ASP A 70 10.29 -3.99 5.63
N ASP A 71 9.46 -4.30 4.62
CA ASP A 71 8.90 -5.64 4.45
C ASP A 71 9.88 -6.61 3.78
N GLU A 72 10.71 -6.12 2.86
CA GLU A 72 11.84 -6.89 2.30
C GLU A 72 12.90 -7.18 3.37
N GLU A 73 13.25 -6.22 4.22
CA GLU A 73 14.16 -6.43 5.36
C GLU A 73 13.59 -7.43 6.37
N LYS A 74 12.29 -7.37 6.68
CA LYS A 74 11.63 -8.35 7.56
C LYS A 74 11.67 -9.76 6.94
N ARG A 75 11.41 -9.88 5.64
CA ARG A 75 11.48 -11.16 4.91
C ARG A 75 12.90 -11.73 4.91
N MET A 76 13.90 -10.90 4.62
CA MET A 76 15.30 -11.32 4.67
C MET A 76 15.72 -11.77 6.07
N LYS A 77 15.31 -11.05 7.14
CA LYS A 77 15.58 -11.46 8.53
C LYS A 77 14.94 -12.80 8.88
N LEU A 78 13.70 -13.03 8.48
CA LEU A 78 13.00 -14.29 8.69
C LEU A 78 13.68 -15.46 7.97
N GLU A 79 14.13 -15.24 6.74
CA GLU A 79 14.82 -16.25 5.93
C GLU A 79 16.22 -16.57 6.48
N GLU A 80 16.94 -15.57 7.00
CA GLU A 80 18.23 -15.76 7.67
C GLU A 80 18.07 -16.55 8.99
N GLU A 81 17.04 -16.26 9.78
CA GLU A 81 16.72 -17.02 10.99
C GLU A 81 16.32 -18.47 10.69
N TRP A 82 15.49 -18.68 9.67
CA TRP A 82 15.08 -20.02 9.22
C TRP A 82 16.29 -20.85 8.79
N ASN A 83 17.18 -20.26 8.00
CA ASN A 83 18.42 -20.90 7.56
C ASN A 83 19.36 -21.22 8.73
N LYS A 84 19.47 -20.33 9.73
CA LYS A 84 20.27 -20.59 10.96
C LYS A 84 19.72 -21.76 11.77
N ARG A 85 18.39 -21.93 11.84
CA ARG A 85 17.75 -23.03 12.56
C ARG A 85 17.93 -24.37 11.87
N HIS A 86 17.97 -24.40 10.53
CA HIS A 86 18.01 -25.65 9.77
C HIS A 86 19.38 -26.05 9.21
N LYS A 87 20.41 -25.19 9.29
CA LYS A 87 21.81 -25.55 8.98
C LYS A 87 22.57 -26.26 10.10
N LYS A 88 21.94 -26.50 11.27
CA LYS A 88 22.57 -27.18 12.43
C LYS A 88 22.20 -28.67 12.57
N SER A 89 21.56 -29.27 11.56
CA SER A 89 21.33 -30.73 11.50
C SER A 89 22.31 -31.41 10.56
#